data_AF-A0A0D0DQS6-F1
#
_entry.id   AF-A0A0D0DQS6-F1
#
_cell.length_a   1.000
_cell.length_b   1.000
_cell.length_c   1.000
_cell.angle_alpha   90.00
_cell.angle_beta   90.00
_cell.angle_gamma   90.00
#
_symmetry.space_group_name_H-M   'P 1'
#
loop_
_entity.id
_entity.type
_entity.pdbx_description
1 polymer ?
#
loop_
_entity_poly.entity_id
_entity_poly.type
_entity_poly.pdbx_seq_one_letter_code
_entity_poly.pdbx_strand_id
1 'polypeptide(L)' 'NHKSAQDHSDFILAYIQSEVRTSHYSSPFSPDCLESLISSFYTGPLGVVPKPGSLKLYLIQDH' A
#
# COMPACT_ATOMS: atom_id res chain seq x y z
N ASN A 1 -10.56 3.35 9.73
CA ASN A 1 -9.56 3.26 10.82
C ASN A 1 -8.18 3.52 10.23
N HIS A 2 -7.76 4.79 10.07
CA HIS A 2 -6.52 5.14 9.33
C HIS A 2 -5.30 5.33 10.23
N LYS A 3 -5.45 5.19 11.55
CA LYS A 3 -4.37 5.44 12.50
C LYS A 3 -3.25 4.39 12.38
N SER A 4 -3.60 3.12 12.14
CA SER A 4 -2.60 2.06 11.98
C SER A 4 -1.68 2.24 10.77
N ALA A 5 -2.18 2.86 9.69
CA ALA A 5 -1.36 3.17 8.53
C ALA A 5 -0.38 4.32 8.80
N GLN A 6 -0.77 5.30 9.61
CA GLN A 6 0.11 6.39 10.05
C GLN A 6 1.17 5.87 11.03
N ASP A 7 0.75 5.05 12.00
CA ASP A 7 1.62 4.49 13.04
C ASP A 7 2.65 3.49 12.47
N HIS A 8 2.38 2.88 11.30
CA HIS A 8 3.24 1.91 10.64
C HIS A 8 3.57 2.28 9.19
N SER A 9 3.71 3.57 8.90
CA SER A 9 4.01 4.07 7.55
C SER A 9 5.31 3.49 6.97
N ASP A 10 6.34 3.31 7.80
CA ASP A 10 7.61 2.68 7.39
C ASP A 10 7.43 1.24 6.90
N PHE A 11 6.55 0.47 7.55
CA PHE A 11 6.24 -0.90 7.13
C PHE A 11 5.54 -0.92 5.78
N ILE A 12 4.58 -0.02 5.56
CA ILE A 12 3.85 0.09 4.30
C ILE A 12 4.82 0.44 3.16
N LEU A 13 5.71 1.41 3.38
CA LEU A 13 6.70 1.81 2.38
C LEU A 13 7.66 0.66 2.04
N ALA A 14 8.18 -0.04 3.05
CA ALA A 14 9.05 -1.20 2.85
C ALA A 14 8.33 -2.33 2.10
N TYR A 15 7.05 -2.57 2.43
CA TYR A 15 6.22 -3.55 1.74
C TYR A 15 6.03 -3.18 0.26
N ILE A 16 5.61 -1.96 -0.04
CA ILE A 16 5.43 -1.47 -1.42
C ILE A 16 6.74 -1.61 -2.20
N GLN A 17 7.88 -1.20 -1.64
CA GLN A 17 9.18 -1.36 -2.30
C GLN A 17 9.53 -2.82 -2.58
N SER A 18 9.17 -3.75 -1.68
CA SER A 18 9.36 -5.18 -1.90
C SER A 18 8.50 -5.71 -3.04
N GLU A 19 7.23 -5.28 -3.13
CA GLU A 19 6.30 -5.68 -4.18
C GLU A 19 6.65 -5.07 -5.55
N VAL A 20 7.21 -3.86 -5.58
CA VAL A 20 7.76 -3.26 -6.80
C VAL A 20 8.98 -4.05 -7.28
N ARG A 21 9.85 -4.49 -6.37
CA ARG A 21 11.03 -5.31 -6.71
C ARG A 21 10.62 -6.67 -7.29
N THR A 22 9.52 -7.25 -6.83
CA THR A 22 8.96 -8.50 -7.37
C THR A 22 8.07 -8.27 -8.60
N SER A 23 7.94 -7.03 -9.09
CA SER A 23 7.09 -6.65 -10.22
C SER A 23 5.59 -6.96 -10.02
N HIS A 24 5.14 -7.12 -8.77
CA HIS A 24 3.73 -7.25 -8.45
C HIS A 24 3.04 -5.88 -8.48
N TYR A 25 3.75 -4.84 -8.03
CA TYR A 25 3.30 -3.46 -8.15
C TYR A 25 4.06 -2.75 -9.26
N SER A 26 3.31 -2.01 -10.07
CA SER A 26 3.90 -1.07 -11.02
C SER A 26 4.39 0.15 -10.23
N SER A 27 5.54 0.69 -10.65
CA SER A 27 6.27 1.83 -10.04
C SER A 27 5.35 2.90 -9.44
N PRO A 28 5.76 3.65 -8.39
CA PRO A 28 4.97 4.79 -7.93
C PRO A 28 4.71 5.76 -9.08
N PHE A 29 3.43 5.96 -9.40
CA PHE A 29 2.98 6.95 -10.36
C PHE A 29 2.40 8.15 -9.60
N SER A 30 2.63 9.36 -10.12
CA SER A 30 1.81 10.49 -9.69
C SER A 30 0.37 10.28 -10.19
N PRO A 31 -0.64 10.80 -9.46
CA PRO A 31 -2.04 10.75 -9.89
C PRO A 31 -2.22 11.24 -11.34
N ASP A 32 -1.59 12.35 -11.71
CA ASP A 32 -1.69 12.94 -13.06
C ASP A 32 -1.12 12.01 -14.14
N CYS A 33 -0.03 11.31 -13.83
CA CYS A 33 0.58 10.36 -14.75
C CYS A 33 -0.31 9.14 -14.94
N LEU A 34 -0.91 8.63 -13.85
CA LEU A 34 -1.80 7.48 -13.90
C LEU A 34 -3.10 7.82 -14.64
N GLU A 35 -3.70 8.98 -14.36
CA GLU A 35 -4.89 9.45 -15.06
C GLU A 35 -4.63 9.66 -16.55
N SER A 36 -3.48 10.23 -16.93
CA SER A 36 -3.12 10.34 -18.35
C SER A 36 -2.89 8.99 -19.02
N LEU A 37 -2.47 7.96 -18.29
CA LEU A 37 -2.15 6.63 -18.84
C LEU A 37 -3.39 5.74 -18.98
N ILE A 38 -4.28 5.73 -17.98
CA ILE A 38 -5.43 4.81 -17.91
C ILE A 38 -6.78 5.50 -17.80
N SER A 39 -6.82 6.84 -17.85
CA SER A 39 -7.99 7.73 -17.76
C SER A 39 -8.76 7.71 -16.45
N SER A 40 -9.02 6.54 -15.86
CA SER A 40 -9.75 6.42 -14.61
C SER A 40 -9.04 5.42 -13.71
N PHE A 41 -8.90 5.79 -12.45
CA PHE A 41 -8.31 4.94 -11.44
C PHE A 41 -9.08 5.07 -10.13
N TYR A 42 -8.94 4.05 -9.29
CA TYR A 42 -9.54 4.03 -7.96
C TYR A 42 -8.43 4.02 -6.92
N THR A 43 -8.64 4.79 -5.85
CA THR A 43 -7.78 4.75 -4.67
C THR A 43 -8.52 4.02 -3.55
N GLY A 44 -7.89 3.03 -2.95
CA GLY A 44 -8.39 2.36 -1.74
C GLY A 44 -7.48 2.67 -0.56
N PRO A 45 -8.02 2.93 0.64
CA PRO A 45 -7.18 3.15 1.80
C PRO A 45 -6.46 1.85 2.21
N LEU A 46 -5.18 2.00 2.53
CA LEU A 46 -4.37 0.93 3.11
C LEU A 46 -4.47 0.96 4.63
N GLY A 47 -4.44 -0.22 5.23
CA GLY A 47 -4.37 -0.44 6.66
C GLY A 47 -3.32 -1.48 7.01
N VAL A 48 -2.90 -1.50 8.26
CA VAL A 48 -1.99 -2.50 8.79
C VAL A 48 -2.65 -3.22 9.95
N VAL A 49 -2.55 -4.55 9.97
CA VAL A 49 -3.02 -5.39 11.07
C VAL A 49 -1.90 -6.29 11.60
N PRO A 50 -1.73 -6.40 12.93
CA PRO A 50 -0.79 -7.34 13.49
C PRO A 50 -1.30 -8.78 13.32
N LYS A 51 -0.39 -9.70 12.98
CA LYS A 51 -0.70 -11.12 12.96
C LYS A 51 -0.90 -11.62 14.40
N PRO A 52 -2.02 -12.28 14.72
CA PRO A 52 -2.23 -12.86 16.04
C PRO A 52 -1.07 -13.80 16.44
N GLY A 53 -0.50 -13.59 17.61
CA GLY A 53 0.62 -14.40 18.13
C GLY A 53 1.96 -14.17 17.44
N SER A 54 2.15 -13.08 16.69
CA SER A 54 3.42 -12.74 16.05
C SER A 54 3.67 -11.23 16.04
N LEU A 55 4.95 -10.83 15.95
CA LEU A 55 5.34 -9.44 15.70
C LEU A 55 5.22 -9.04 14.22
N LYS A 56 4.74 -9.95 13.37
CA LYS A 56 4.56 -9.70 11.94
C LYS A 56 3.32 -8.84 11.69
N LEU A 57 3.44 -7.92 10.76
CA LEU A 57 2.37 -7.06 10.28
C LEU A 57 1.87 -7.56 8.92
N TYR A 58 0.58 -7.43 8.66
CA TYR A 58 -0.05 -7.67 7.36
C TYR A 58 -0.63 -6.37 6.82
N LEU A 59 -0.43 -6.12 5.52
CA LEU A 59 -1.08 -5.04 4.80
C LEU A 59 -2.50 -5.49 4.42
N ILE A 60 -3.48 -4.61 4.62
CA ILE A 60 -4.86 -4.79 4.18
C ILE A 60 -5.29 -3.60 3.34
N GLN A 61 -6.14 -3.84 2.35
CA GLN A 61 -6.82 -2.80 1.59
C GLN A 61 -8.31 -2.85 1.97
N ASP A 62 -8.84 -1.72 2.41
CA ASP A 62 -10.27 -1.59 2.69
C ASP A 62 -10.95 -1.20 1.36
N HIS A 63 -11.92 -2.02 0.92
CA HIS A 63 -12.57 -1.91 -0.39
C HIS A 63 -13.94 -1.23 -0.31
#